data_AF-W6MH21-F1
#
_entry.id   AF-W6MH21-F1
#
_cell.length_a   1.000
_cell.length_b   1.000
_cell.length_c   1.000
_cell.angle_alpha   90.00
_cell.angle_beta   90.00
_cell.angle_gamma   90.00
#
_symmetry.space_group_name_H-M   'P 1'
#
loop_
_entity.id
_entity.type
_entity.pdbx_description
1 polymer ?
#
loop_
_entity_poly.entity_id
_entity_poly.type
_entity_poly.pdbx_seq_one_letter_code
_entity_poly.pdbx_strand_id
1 'polypeptide(L)' 'IGDHDQKATSDNVEGATKLVKAEKVIIHDGYEATDHDYDIALIRLAEKLDLSTYKELKPVCLPADDS' A
#
# COMPACT_ATOMS: atom_id res chain seq x y z
N ILE A 1 1.34 -7.60 1.82
CA ILE A 1 2.23 -6.80 0.96
C ILE A 1 3.32 -7.70 0.38
N GLY A 2 3.91 -7.35 -0.76
CA GLY A 2 5.02 -8.13 -1.35
C GLY A 2 4.61 -9.56 -1.73
N ASP A 3 3.35 -9.74 -2.10
CA ASP A 3 2.74 -11.03 -2.41
C ASP A 3 2.43 -11.09 -3.91
N HIS A 4 2.55 -12.27 -4.51
CA HIS A 4 2.30 -12.47 -5.93
C HIS A 4 1.12 -13.41 -6.16
N ASP A 5 1.08 -14.60 -5.54
CA ASP A 5 -0.11 -15.45 -5.46
C ASP A 5 -0.79 -15.41 -4.08
N GLN A 6 -1.84 -14.59 -3.97
CA GLN A 6 -2.59 -14.40 -2.72
C GLN A 6 -3.31 -15.65 -2.20
N LYS A 7 -3.39 -16.73 -2.99
CA LYS A 7 -4.02 -17.99 -2.60
C LYS A 7 -3.01 -19.04 -2.18
N ALA A 8 -1.74 -18.80 -2.41
CA ALA A 8 -0.65 -19.71 -2.08
C ALA A 8 0.33 -19.04 -1.11
N THR A 9 1.26 -19.85 -0.60
CA THR A 9 2.38 -19.34 0.20
C THR A 9 3.71 -19.86 -0.32
N SER A 10 3.69 -20.63 -1.41
CA SER A 10 4.86 -21.29 -2.00
C SER A 10 5.87 -20.32 -2.61
N ASP A 11 5.44 -19.11 -2.95
CA ASP A 11 6.25 -18.02 -3.50
C ASP A 11 6.52 -16.90 -2.49
N ASN A 12 6.09 -17.06 -1.24
CA ASN A 12 6.32 -16.06 -0.19
C ASN A 12 7.80 -15.93 0.14
N VAL A 13 8.27 -14.69 0.21
CA VAL A 13 9.65 -14.37 0.59
C VAL A 13 9.67 -13.89 2.03
N GLU A 14 10.41 -14.59 2.90
CA GLU A 14 10.52 -14.26 4.31
C GLU A 14 11.01 -12.81 4.51
N GLY A 15 10.28 -12.04 5.32
CA GLY A 15 10.54 -10.63 5.59
C GLY A 15 9.96 -9.65 4.54
N ALA A 16 9.76 -10.08 3.29
CA ALA A 16 9.16 -9.26 2.24
C ALA A 16 7.64 -9.48 2.13
N THR A 17 7.21 -10.74 2.06
CA THR A 17 5.80 -11.11 2.02
C THR A 17 5.25 -11.15 3.42
N LYS A 18 4.42 -10.17 3.77
CA LYS A 18 3.86 -10.06 5.12
C LYS A 18 2.50 -9.39 5.17
N LEU A 19 1.74 -9.79 6.19
CA LEU A 19 0.53 -9.10 6.62
C LEU A 19 0.91 -8.00 7.59
N VAL A 20 0.54 -6.77 7.27
CA VAL A 20 0.83 -5.59 8.08
C VAL A 20 -0.48 -4.93 8.47
N LYS A 21 -0.65 -4.64 9.76
CA LYS A 21 -1.85 -3.96 10.25
C LYS A 21 -1.91 -2.53 9.75
N ALA A 22 -3.10 -2.07 9.39
CA ALA A 22 -3.37 -0.65 9.22
C ALA A 22 -3.43 0.00 10.60
N GLU A 23 -2.57 0.99 10.84
CA GLU A 23 -2.62 1.85 12.03
C GLU A 23 -3.74 2.88 11.90
N LYS A 24 -3.86 3.47 10.70
CA LYS A 24 -4.85 4.50 10.41
C LYS A 24 -5.26 4.45 8.94
N VAL A 25 -6.54 4.70 8.70
CA VAL A 25 -7.09 5.01 7.38
C VAL A 25 -7.41 6.51 7.36
N ILE A 26 -6.92 7.23 6.35
CA ILE A 26 -7.11 8.66 6.15
C ILE A 26 -7.84 8.82 4.83
N ILE A 27 -9.16 9.01 4.89
CA ILE A 27 -10.02 9.22 3.73
C ILE A 27 -9.79 10.65 3.23
N HIS A 28 -9.85 10.87 1.91
CA HIS A 28 -9.80 12.21 1.35
C HIS A 28 -10.95 13.06 1.92
N ASP A 29 -10.66 14.27 2.41
CA ASP A 29 -11.64 15.11 3.13
C ASP A 29 -12.85 15.51 2.26
N GLY A 30 -12.69 15.48 0.93
CA GLY A 30 -13.75 15.74 -0.04
C GLY A 30 -14.45 14.50 -0.59
N TYR A 31 -14.17 13.29 -0.10
CA TYR A 31 -14.78 12.07 -0.64
C TYR A 31 -16.31 12.09 -0.52
N GLU A 32 -17.00 11.89 -1.66
CA GLU A 32 -18.46 11.85 -1.75
C GLU A 32 -18.93 10.46 -2.18
N ALA A 33 -19.63 9.75 -1.28
CA ALA A 33 -20.02 8.36 -1.52
C ALA A 33 -21.09 8.17 -2.60
N THR A 34 -21.75 9.26 -3.04
CA THR A 34 -22.86 9.19 -4.00
C THR A 34 -22.36 9.04 -5.43
N ASP A 35 -21.40 9.86 -5.82
CA ASP A 35 -20.81 9.89 -7.16
C ASP A 35 -19.37 9.36 -7.19
N HIS A 36 -18.80 9.03 -6.03
CA HIS A 36 -17.42 8.60 -5.85
C HIS A 36 -16.41 9.70 -6.21
N ASP A 37 -16.79 10.98 -6.07
CA ASP A 37 -15.84 12.07 -6.21
C ASP A 37 -14.76 11.97 -5.12
N TYR A 38 -13.52 12.30 -5.50
CA TYR A 38 -12.32 12.15 -4.67
C TYR A 38 -12.13 10.76 -4.03
N ASP A 39 -12.38 9.68 -4.78
CA ASP A 39 -12.18 8.28 -4.33
C ASP A 39 -10.68 7.92 -4.16
N ILE A 40 -10.09 8.43 -3.09
CA ILE A 40 -8.72 8.13 -2.67
C ILE A 40 -8.59 8.16 -1.14
N ALA A 41 -7.73 7.31 -0.61
CA ALA A 41 -7.39 7.29 0.81
C ALA A 41 -5.91 6.90 1.01
N LEU A 42 -5.33 7.35 2.11
CA LEU A 42 -4.03 6.91 2.58
C LEU A 42 -4.19 5.89 3.71
N ILE A 43 -3.41 4.81 3.65
CA ILE A 43 -3.31 3.83 4.74
C ILE A 43 -1.94 3.97 5.38
N ARG A 44 -1.92 4.33 6.67
CA ARG A 44 -0.69 4.31 7.47
C ARG A 44 -0.51 2.92 8.05
N LEU A 45 0.62 2.29 7.74
CA LEU A 45 0.98 0.97 8.27
C LEU A 45 1.45 1.09 9.72
N ALA A 46 1.12 0.09 10.55
CA ALA A 46 1.53 0.03 11.96
C ALA A 46 3.03 -0.23 12.18
N GLU A 47 3.74 -0.62 11.12
CA GLU A 47 5.19 -0.78 11.13
C GLU A 47 5.80 -0.25 9.82
N LYS A 48 7.03 0.23 9.92
CA LYS A 48 7.80 0.67 8.75
C LYS A 48 8.27 -0.54 7.94
N LEU A 49 8.20 -0.42 6.62
CA LEU A 49 8.72 -1.43 5.71
C LEU A 49 10.20 -1.16 5.39
N ASP A 50 10.99 -2.23 5.29
CA ASP A 50 12.30 -2.17 4.64
C ASP A 50 12.11 -2.26 3.13
N LEU A 51 12.21 -1.12 2.46
CA LEU A 51 12.08 -0.99 1.01
C LEU A 51 13.43 -1.12 0.29
N SER A 52 14.52 -1.28 1.03
CA SER A 52 15.89 -1.28 0.49
C SER A 52 16.39 -2.70 0.24
N THR A 53 16.17 -3.61 1.19
CA THR A 53 16.75 -4.96 1.18
C THR A 53 16.05 -5.91 0.21
N TYR A 54 14.72 -5.82 0.10
CA TYR A 54 13.92 -6.76 -0.69
C TYR A 54 13.61 -6.20 -2.09
N LYS A 55 13.65 -7.06 -3.10
CA LYS A 55 13.34 -6.66 -4.50
C LYS A 55 11.83 -6.66 -4.77
N GLU A 56 11.08 -7.43 -3.99
CA GLU A 56 9.62 -7.59 -4.04
C GLU A 56 8.89 -6.36 -3.48
N LEU A 57 9.59 -5.49 -2.74
CA LEU A 57 9.04 -4.29 -2.12
C LEU A 57 9.72 -3.03 -2.67
N LYS A 58 8.98 -2.23 -3.44
CA LYS A 58 9.38 -0.89 -3.87
C LYS A 58 8.18 0.06 -3.83
N PRO A 59 8.39 1.34 -3.48
CA PRO A 59 7.36 2.35 -3.68
C PRO A 59 7.19 2.67 -5.16
N VAL A 60 6.02 3.14 -5.55
CA VAL A 60 5.79 3.75 -6.86
C VAL A 60 5.99 5.25 -6.76
N CYS A 61 6.49 5.87 -7.83
CA CYS A 61 6.56 7.33 -7.90
C CYS A 61 5.16 7.93 -8.02
N LEU A 62 4.95 9.07 -7.36
CA LEU A 62 3.83 9.93 -7.70
C LEU A 62 4.11 10.63 -9.04
N PRO A 63 3.07 11.00 -9.80
CA PRO A 63 3.25 11.85 -10.97
C PRO A 63 3.98 13.13 -10.59
N ALA A 64 4.81 13.64 -11.50
CA ALA A 64 5.36 14.98 -11.35
C ALA A 64 4.21 15.98 -11.38
N ASP A 65 4.35 17.06 -10.60
CA ASP A 65 3.43 18.18 -10.68
C ASP A 65 3.44 18.73 -12.11
N ASP A 66 2.26 18.84 -12.71
CA ASP A 66 2.03 19.37 -14.05
C ASP A 66 1.54 20.82 -14.03
N SER A 67 1.52 21.44 -12.85
CA SER A 67 1.15 22.85 -12.61
C SER A 67 2.19 23.87 -13.07
#